data_AF-A0A3E2XNW7-F1
#
_entry.id   AF-A0A3E2XNW7-F1
#
_cell.length_a   1.000
_cell.length_b   1.000
_cell.length_c   1.000
_cell.angle_alpha   90.00
_cell.angle_beta   90.00
_cell.angle_gamma   90.00
#
_symmetry.space_group_name_H-M   'P 1'
#
loop_
_entity.id
_entity.type
_entity.pdbx_description
1 polymer ?
#
loop_
_entity_poly.entity_id
_entity_poly.type
_entity_poly.pdbx_seq_one_letter_code
_entity_poly.pdbx_strand_id
1 'polypeptide(L)'
;MYYGEKKISGHWYYFKDRTGVMATGWTKHHGKQYYYAADGKMCYGLQTIDGERYYFHPTSGVYQWKNRKYQNPSQYYQIQESSIQLSGGGYNLNIGYEGIKTAWVIRALKLGNAVGMGGAEYTRRVFNAVKSFQSRHGLEATGITDLATWKALGYSEADWYSLGAYASPIRTSIYSSRSDCVEAMINRAYDYLGDDYMIGASGAPGLGIDCSGLVMQALYAAGIDMSPINPVRHASPGYEYESANIWTSSQLKHVSYGERQRGDIIIYCNSAGVVIHSAIYLGNNRVIEAWPNKVVVSSMINNQHPRVLGIVRPFV
;
A
#
# COMPACT_ATOMS: atom_id res chain seq x y z
N MET A 1 -23.73 -16.25 49.26
CA MET A 1 -22.38 -16.20 48.64
C MET A 1 -22.49 -16.79 47.25
N TYR A 2 -21.97 -16.13 46.22
CA TYR A 2 -21.96 -16.65 44.85
C TYR A 2 -20.60 -17.29 44.54
N TYR A 3 -20.60 -18.22 43.59
CA TYR A 3 -19.40 -18.87 43.06
C TYR A 3 -19.54 -19.03 41.55
N GLY A 4 -18.41 -19.01 40.84
CA GLY A 4 -18.37 -19.10 39.39
C GLY A 4 -18.97 -17.87 38.69
N GLU A 5 -19.32 -18.06 37.43
CA GLU A 5 -19.95 -17.03 36.61
C GLU A 5 -21.40 -16.80 37.04
N LYS A 6 -21.78 -15.54 37.24
CA LYS A 6 -23.15 -15.16 37.59
C LYS A 6 -23.61 -13.95 36.80
N LYS A 7 -24.77 -14.07 36.17
CA LYS A 7 -25.46 -12.94 35.54
C LYS A 7 -26.34 -12.23 36.57
N ILE A 8 -26.09 -10.94 36.81
CA ILE A 8 -26.80 -10.10 37.77
C ILE A 8 -27.17 -8.80 37.04
N SER A 9 -28.46 -8.46 37.02
CA SER A 9 -28.98 -7.25 36.36
C SER A 9 -28.48 -7.07 34.91
N GLY A 10 -28.42 -8.16 34.16
CA GLY A 10 -27.97 -8.14 32.75
C GLY A 10 -26.45 -8.23 32.54
N HIS A 11 -25.64 -8.05 33.58
CA HIS A 11 -24.18 -8.09 33.48
C HIS A 11 -23.61 -9.40 34.04
N TRP A 12 -22.50 -9.85 33.46
CA TRP A 12 -21.78 -11.03 33.93
C TRP A 12 -20.69 -10.63 34.93
N TYR A 13 -20.62 -11.39 36.02
CA TYR A 13 -19.65 -11.29 37.10
C TYR A 13 -19.00 -12.65 37.31
N TYR A 14 -17.81 -12.69 37.89
CA TYR A 14 -17.18 -13.92 38.35
C TYR A 14 -16.86 -13.84 39.83
N PHE A 15 -17.29 -14.85 40.58
CA PHE A 15 -16.99 -15.00 42.00
C PHE A 15 -16.05 -16.18 42.16
N LYS A 16 -14.83 -15.93 42.67
CA LYS A 16 -13.76 -16.94 42.72
C LYS A 16 -14.25 -18.23 43.39
N ASP A 17 -14.10 -19.37 42.72
CA ASP A 17 -14.70 -20.65 43.12
C ASP A 17 -14.45 -21.07 44.57
N ARG A 18 -13.28 -20.74 45.13
CA ARG A 18 -12.92 -21.11 46.51
C ARG A 18 -13.34 -20.08 47.57
N THR A 19 -13.40 -18.81 47.20
CA THR A 19 -13.51 -17.71 48.18
C THR A 19 -14.77 -16.88 48.01
N GLY A 20 -15.55 -17.08 46.94
CA GLY A 20 -16.73 -16.29 46.59
C GLY A 20 -16.48 -14.79 46.45
N VAL A 21 -15.21 -14.36 46.43
CA VAL A 21 -14.83 -12.96 46.25
C VAL A 21 -15.05 -12.60 44.78
N MET A 22 -15.75 -11.49 44.55
CA MET A 22 -15.95 -10.93 43.20
C MET A 22 -14.61 -10.61 42.56
N ALA A 23 -14.39 -11.08 41.33
CA ALA A 23 -13.19 -10.80 40.57
C ALA A 23 -13.25 -9.40 39.94
N THR A 24 -12.10 -8.74 39.92
CA THR A 24 -11.82 -7.51 39.19
C THR A 24 -10.46 -7.66 38.52
N GLY A 25 -10.25 -6.91 37.44
CA GLY A 25 -9.07 -7.00 36.59
C GLY A 25 -8.99 -8.30 35.76
N TRP A 26 -7.78 -8.61 35.31
CA TRP A 26 -7.47 -9.79 34.53
C TRP A 26 -7.75 -11.08 35.31
N THR A 27 -8.64 -11.91 34.78
CA THR A 27 -9.08 -13.14 35.45
C THR A 27 -9.09 -14.31 34.47
N LYS A 28 -8.51 -15.44 34.88
CA LYS A 28 -8.52 -16.69 34.13
C LYS A 28 -9.47 -17.69 34.78
N HIS A 29 -10.43 -18.20 34.03
CA HIS A 29 -11.31 -19.30 34.46
C HIS A 29 -11.75 -20.14 33.25
N HIS A 30 -12.03 -21.43 33.46
CA HIS A 30 -12.39 -22.39 32.41
C HIS A 30 -11.44 -22.39 31.19
N GLY A 31 -10.13 -22.21 31.45
CA GLY A 31 -9.10 -22.18 30.40
C GLY A 31 -9.06 -20.90 29.55
N LYS A 32 -9.94 -19.94 29.80
CA LYS A 32 -10.09 -18.69 29.04
C LYS A 32 -9.72 -17.48 29.89
N GLN A 33 -9.33 -16.40 29.22
CA GLN A 33 -8.92 -15.14 29.85
C GLN A 33 -10.02 -14.09 29.66
N TYR A 34 -10.31 -13.34 30.70
CA TYR A 34 -11.34 -12.31 30.76
C TYR A 34 -10.80 -11.07 31.49
N TYR A 35 -11.50 -9.97 31.36
CA TYR A 35 -11.28 -8.78 32.17
C TYR A 35 -12.59 -8.35 32.82
N TYR A 36 -12.57 -8.20 34.14
CA TYR A 36 -13.68 -7.67 34.91
C TYR A 36 -13.33 -6.24 35.31
N ALA A 37 -14.18 -5.28 34.99
CA ALA A 37 -13.99 -3.88 35.36
C ALA A 37 -13.93 -3.69 36.89
N ALA A 38 -13.59 -2.49 37.34
CA ALA A 38 -13.47 -2.19 38.78
C ALA A 38 -14.77 -2.46 39.56
N ASP A 39 -15.93 -2.35 38.90
CA ASP A 39 -17.25 -2.67 39.46
C ASP A 39 -17.63 -4.16 39.34
N GLY A 40 -16.71 -5.00 38.87
CA GLY A 40 -16.88 -6.45 38.71
C GLY A 40 -17.59 -6.90 37.44
N LYS A 41 -18.00 -5.98 36.54
CA LYS A 41 -18.66 -6.37 35.28
C LYS A 41 -17.66 -6.89 34.26
N MET A 42 -17.97 -7.99 33.59
CA MET A 42 -17.18 -8.51 32.48
C MET A 42 -17.15 -7.53 31.31
N CYS A 43 -15.97 -7.30 30.74
CA CYS A 43 -15.76 -6.46 29.57
C CYS A 43 -16.04 -7.20 28.25
N TYR A 44 -16.48 -6.45 27.23
CA TYR A 44 -16.77 -6.93 25.87
C TYR A 44 -16.26 -5.93 24.83
N GLY A 45 -16.03 -6.39 23.60
CA GLY A 45 -15.61 -5.53 22.49
C GLY A 45 -14.24 -4.87 22.73
N LEU A 46 -14.01 -3.74 22.08
CA LEU A 46 -12.79 -2.96 22.24
C LEU A 46 -12.79 -2.22 23.59
N GLN A 47 -11.73 -2.37 24.37
CA GLN A 47 -11.52 -1.72 25.65
C GLN A 47 -10.12 -1.13 25.71
N THR A 48 -9.97 0.00 26.39
CA THR A 48 -8.65 0.58 26.71
C THR A 48 -8.38 0.33 28.19
N ILE A 49 -7.34 -0.46 28.48
CA ILE A 49 -6.95 -0.87 29.83
C ILE A 49 -5.47 -0.50 29.99
N ASP A 50 -5.16 0.33 30.97
CA ASP A 50 -3.79 0.81 31.25
C ASP A 50 -3.08 1.42 30.02
N GLY A 51 -3.84 2.18 29.22
CA GLY A 51 -3.34 2.83 27.99
C GLY A 51 -3.22 1.91 26.77
N GLU A 52 -3.53 0.63 26.92
CA GLU A 52 -3.42 -0.38 25.86
C GLU A 52 -4.80 -0.84 25.38
N ARG A 53 -4.93 -1.13 24.08
CA ARG A 53 -6.21 -1.58 23.51
C ARG A 53 -6.32 -3.10 23.57
N TYR A 54 -7.45 -3.60 24.04
CA TYR A 54 -7.76 -5.03 24.11
C TYR A 54 -9.11 -5.27 23.46
N TYR A 55 -9.23 -6.37 22.72
CA TYR A 55 -10.51 -6.80 22.17
C TYR A 55 -10.99 -8.07 22.87
N PHE A 56 -12.22 -8.02 23.36
CA PHE A 56 -12.94 -9.12 23.97
C PHE A 56 -14.09 -9.54 23.07
N HIS A 57 -14.38 -10.84 22.99
CA HIS A 57 -15.44 -11.35 22.16
C HIS A 57 -16.79 -10.70 22.53
N PRO A 58 -17.54 -10.10 21.60
CA PRO A 58 -18.71 -9.28 21.91
C PRO A 58 -19.82 -9.98 22.69
N THR A 59 -19.91 -11.31 22.58
CA THR A 59 -20.95 -12.09 23.29
C THR A 59 -20.44 -12.88 24.48
N SER A 60 -19.17 -13.30 24.48
CA SER A 60 -18.65 -14.24 25.49
C SER A 60 -17.66 -13.58 26.44
N GLY A 61 -17.20 -12.35 26.16
CA GLY A 61 -16.24 -11.62 26.99
C GLY A 61 -14.83 -12.21 26.98
N VAL A 62 -14.59 -13.28 26.21
CA VAL A 62 -13.29 -13.93 26.12
C VAL A 62 -12.30 -12.99 25.44
N TYR A 63 -11.17 -12.72 26.08
CA TYR A 63 -10.05 -11.97 25.51
C TYR A 63 -9.61 -12.60 24.18
N GLN A 64 -9.46 -11.78 23.14
CA GLN A 64 -9.07 -12.22 21.80
C GLN A 64 -7.67 -11.72 21.42
N TRP A 65 -7.42 -10.41 21.43
CA TRP A 65 -6.13 -9.84 21.06
C TRP A 65 -5.88 -8.46 21.69
N LYS A 66 -4.61 -8.06 21.71
CA LYS A 66 -4.13 -6.74 22.12
C LYS A 66 -3.76 -5.92 20.88
N ASN A 67 -4.04 -4.63 20.90
CA ASN A 67 -3.77 -3.62 19.87
C ASN A 67 -4.45 -3.85 18.52
N ARG A 68 -4.07 -4.88 17.76
CA ARG A 68 -4.69 -5.23 16.49
C ARG A 68 -4.76 -6.73 16.27
N LYS A 69 -5.75 -7.19 15.51
CA LYS A 69 -6.02 -8.62 15.27
C LYS A 69 -4.90 -9.31 14.49
N TYR A 70 -4.29 -8.60 13.55
CA TYR A 70 -3.18 -9.10 12.75
C TYR A 70 -2.13 -8.02 12.55
N GLN A 71 -0.87 -8.38 12.77
CA GLN A 71 0.30 -7.54 12.52
C GLN A 71 1.44 -8.44 12.04
N ASN A 72 2.24 -7.93 11.11
CA ASN A 72 3.45 -8.61 10.67
C ASN A 72 4.48 -8.67 11.83
N PRO A 73 5.31 -9.72 11.91
CA PRO A 73 6.50 -9.69 12.76
C PRO A 73 7.33 -8.42 12.54
N SER A 74 7.95 -7.88 13.60
CA SER A 74 8.54 -6.54 13.62
C SER A 74 9.63 -6.29 12.58
N GLN A 75 10.29 -7.34 12.07
CA GLN A 75 11.31 -7.23 11.02
C GLN A 75 10.75 -6.97 9.61
N TYR A 76 9.44 -7.11 9.41
CA TYR A 76 8.78 -6.85 8.13
C TYR A 76 8.00 -5.55 8.16
N TYR A 77 7.60 -5.05 7.00
CA TYR A 77 6.78 -3.84 6.92
C TYR A 77 5.52 -3.97 7.80
N GLN A 78 5.34 -2.99 8.68
CA GLN A 78 4.23 -2.98 9.61
C GLN A 78 2.98 -2.45 8.95
N ILE A 79 1.83 -3.01 9.33
CA ILE A 79 0.54 -2.48 8.91
C ILE A 79 0.23 -1.28 9.80
N GLN A 80 -0.07 -0.15 9.16
CA GLN A 80 -0.47 1.10 9.80
C GLN A 80 -1.99 1.15 10.02
N GLU A 81 -2.43 2.06 10.88
CA GLU A 81 -3.86 2.30 11.18
C GLU A 81 -4.33 3.67 10.70
N SER A 82 -3.40 4.64 10.63
CA SER A 82 -3.62 6.00 10.16
C SER A 82 -3.43 6.09 8.65
N SER A 83 -4.09 7.05 8.00
CA SER A 83 -3.85 7.35 6.59
C SER A 83 -2.35 7.52 6.30
N ILE A 84 -1.86 6.87 5.26
CA ILE A 84 -0.48 7.04 4.79
C ILE A 84 -0.43 8.36 4.02
N GLN A 85 0.41 9.28 4.47
CA GLN A 85 0.61 10.59 3.85
C GLN A 85 2.05 10.66 3.35
N LEU A 86 2.23 10.92 2.06
CA LEU A 86 3.55 11.04 1.46
C LEU A 86 3.95 12.51 1.42
N SER A 87 5.18 12.78 1.81
CA SER A 87 5.81 14.09 1.63
C SER A 87 6.68 14.12 0.38
N GLY A 88 7.00 15.32 -0.10
CA GLY A 88 8.01 15.50 -1.14
C GLY A 88 7.50 15.51 -2.57
N GLY A 89 6.18 15.52 -2.82
CA GLY A 89 5.61 15.60 -4.18
C GLY A 89 5.95 16.87 -4.97
N GLY A 90 6.39 17.93 -4.29
CA GLY A 90 6.78 19.21 -4.89
C GLY A 90 8.15 19.23 -5.58
N TYR A 91 8.60 18.11 -6.16
CA TYR A 91 9.88 17.99 -6.85
C TYR A 91 9.84 18.58 -8.28
N ASN A 92 10.97 19.17 -8.68
CA ASN A 92 11.17 19.68 -10.04
C ASN A 92 11.40 18.54 -11.04
N LEU A 93 10.86 18.70 -12.25
CA LEU A 93 11.06 17.72 -13.32
C LEU A 93 12.21 18.16 -14.23
N ASN A 94 13.08 17.20 -14.55
CA ASN A 94 14.18 17.38 -15.49
C ASN A 94 14.41 16.08 -16.28
N ILE A 95 15.41 16.08 -17.15
CA ILE A 95 15.74 14.95 -17.99
C ILE A 95 15.83 13.64 -17.19
N GLY A 96 15.10 12.63 -17.65
CA GLY A 96 15.04 11.29 -17.06
C GLY A 96 13.95 11.11 -15.99
N TYR A 97 13.25 12.17 -15.57
CA TYR A 97 12.06 12.00 -14.73
C TYR A 97 10.93 11.35 -15.51
N GLU A 98 10.11 10.55 -14.83
CA GLU A 98 9.00 9.82 -15.43
C GLU A 98 7.68 10.08 -14.70
N GLY A 99 6.62 9.34 -15.03
CA GLY A 99 5.36 9.34 -14.31
C GLY A 99 4.40 10.48 -14.63
N ILE A 100 3.43 10.66 -13.72
CA ILE A 100 2.19 11.41 -13.98
C ILE A 100 2.45 12.89 -14.26
N LYS A 101 3.29 13.54 -13.44
CA LYS A 101 3.60 14.97 -13.63
C LYS A 101 4.28 15.21 -14.97
N THR A 102 5.19 14.32 -15.37
CA THR A 102 5.86 14.38 -16.67
C THR A 102 4.87 14.21 -17.82
N ALA A 103 3.97 13.23 -17.73
CA ALA A 103 2.91 13.03 -18.73
C ALA A 103 2.02 14.27 -18.89
N TRP A 104 1.70 14.96 -17.79
CA TRP A 104 0.91 16.19 -17.83
C TRP A 104 1.65 17.33 -18.53
N VAL A 105 2.95 17.52 -18.25
CA VAL A 105 3.78 18.50 -18.98
C VAL A 105 3.80 18.22 -20.49
N ILE A 106 4.00 16.95 -20.88
CA ILE A 106 4.02 16.53 -22.29
C ILE A 106 2.69 16.84 -22.99
N ARG A 107 1.57 16.57 -22.31
CA ARG A 107 0.21 16.86 -22.81
C ARG A 107 -0.04 18.37 -22.94
N ALA A 108 0.30 19.18 -21.93
CA ALA A 108 0.16 20.63 -21.96
C ALA A 108 0.93 21.26 -23.13
N LEU A 109 2.13 20.74 -23.42
CA LEU A 109 2.98 21.21 -24.51
C LEU A 109 2.62 20.60 -25.88
N LYS A 110 1.58 19.75 -25.96
CA LYS A 110 1.10 19.11 -27.18
C LYS A 110 2.19 18.33 -27.93
N LEU A 111 3.09 17.67 -27.20
CA LEU A 111 4.21 16.94 -27.80
C LEU A 111 3.82 15.55 -28.36
N GLY A 112 2.59 15.12 -28.08
CA GLY A 112 2.00 13.85 -28.52
C GLY A 112 2.47 12.65 -27.69
N ASN A 113 1.98 11.45 -28.05
CA ASN A 113 2.27 10.19 -27.34
C ASN A 113 3.64 9.57 -27.73
N ALA A 114 4.43 10.23 -28.58
CA ALA A 114 5.71 9.75 -29.11
C ALA A 114 6.92 10.09 -28.22
N VAL A 115 6.70 10.28 -26.91
CA VAL A 115 7.74 10.68 -25.95
C VAL A 115 7.81 9.64 -24.82
N GLY A 116 8.71 8.66 -24.94
CA GLY A 116 8.90 7.58 -23.96
C GLY A 116 7.81 6.50 -23.97
N MET A 117 8.02 5.41 -23.21
CA MET A 117 7.06 4.31 -23.05
C MET A 117 5.78 4.80 -22.37
N GLY A 118 4.77 5.18 -23.16
CA GLY A 118 3.48 5.67 -22.65
C GLY A 118 3.35 7.19 -22.53
N GLY A 119 4.27 7.99 -23.10
CA GLY A 119 4.12 9.44 -23.12
C GLY A 119 4.48 10.14 -21.80
N ALA A 120 5.31 9.52 -20.97
CA ALA A 120 5.55 9.93 -19.59
C ALA A 120 7.03 10.09 -19.22
N GLU A 121 7.95 10.13 -20.18
CA GLU A 121 9.40 10.33 -19.94
C GLU A 121 9.83 11.76 -20.28
N TYR A 122 10.57 12.41 -19.37
CA TYR A 122 11.05 13.77 -19.54
C TYR A 122 12.32 13.74 -20.41
N THR A 123 12.15 13.60 -21.72
CA THR A 123 13.28 13.50 -22.65
C THR A 123 13.92 14.87 -22.92
N ARG A 124 15.05 14.89 -23.65
CA ARG A 124 15.65 16.12 -24.19
C ARG A 124 14.67 16.95 -25.03
N ARG A 125 13.72 16.29 -25.72
CA ARG A 125 12.67 16.98 -26.49
C ARG A 125 11.72 17.75 -25.58
N VAL A 126 11.33 17.17 -24.44
CA VAL A 126 10.50 17.83 -23.41
C VAL A 126 11.25 19.01 -22.82
N PHE A 127 12.51 18.80 -22.41
CA PHE A 127 13.36 19.86 -21.87
C PHE A 127 13.44 21.09 -22.79
N ASN A 128 13.70 20.87 -24.09
CA ASN A 128 13.78 21.96 -25.06
C ASN A 128 12.42 22.66 -25.25
N ALA A 129 11.32 21.90 -25.25
CA ALA A 129 9.98 22.45 -25.36
C ALA A 129 9.58 23.29 -24.15
N VAL A 130 9.90 22.83 -22.93
CA VAL A 130 9.71 23.59 -21.68
C VAL A 130 10.54 24.87 -21.70
N LYS A 131 11.80 24.79 -22.12
CA LYS A 131 12.67 25.97 -22.27
C LYS A 131 12.08 27.02 -23.22
N SER A 132 11.56 26.59 -24.37
CA SER A 132 10.88 27.47 -25.31
C SER A 132 9.56 28.02 -24.75
N PHE A 133 8.81 27.20 -23.99
CA PHE A 133 7.59 27.63 -23.32
C PHE A 133 7.88 28.72 -22.28
N GLN A 134 8.84 28.51 -21.39
CA GLN A 134 9.28 29.47 -20.38
C GLN A 134 9.66 30.82 -21.01
N SER A 135 10.48 30.79 -22.07
CA SER A 135 10.90 31.99 -22.80
C SER A 135 9.71 32.80 -23.34
N ARG A 136 8.65 32.14 -23.80
CA ARG A 136 7.42 32.80 -24.32
C ARG A 136 6.49 33.33 -23.22
N HIS A 137 6.67 32.89 -21.97
CA HIS A 137 5.81 33.25 -20.84
C HIS A 137 6.54 34.12 -19.80
N GLY A 138 7.69 34.69 -20.16
CA GLY A 138 8.45 35.58 -19.27
C GLY A 138 9.07 34.88 -18.06
N LEU A 139 9.24 33.56 -18.12
CA LEU A 139 9.93 32.77 -17.10
C LEU A 139 11.40 32.57 -17.48
N GLU A 140 12.25 32.26 -16.50
CA GLU A 140 13.63 31.85 -16.75
C GLU A 140 13.65 30.56 -17.57
N ALA A 141 14.38 30.58 -18.69
CA ALA A 141 14.42 29.50 -19.68
C ALA A 141 15.38 28.37 -19.27
N THR A 142 15.08 27.72 -18.13
CA THR A 142 15.91 26.66 -17.54
C THR A 142 15.71 25.30 -18.20
N GLY A 143 14.56 25.06 -18.83
CA GLY A 143 14.14 23.75 -19.35
C GLY A 143 13.68 22.76 -18.27
N ILE A 144 13.76 23.15 -17.01
CA ILE A 144 13.28 22.40 -15.83
C ILE A 144 11.83 22.85 -15.57
N THR A 145 10.92 21.90 -15.39
CA THR A 145 9.57 22.25 -14.90
C THR A 145 9.62 22.36 -13.39
N ASP A 146 9.62 23.60 -12.90
CA ASP A 146 9.41 23.96 -11.50
C ASP A 146 7.95 24.40 -11.25
N LEU A 147 7.63 24.79 -10.01
CA LEU A 147 6.27 25.23 -9.65
C LEU A 147 5.81 26.45 -10.48
N ALA A 148 6.70 27.39 -10.80
CA ALA A 148 6.35 28.56 -11.60
C ALA A 148 5.96 28.16 -13.03
N THR A 149 6.75 27.27 -13.64
CA THR A 149 6.46 26.69 -14.96
C THR A 149 5.18 25.87 -14.94
N TRP A 150 4.97 25.06 -13.90
CA TRP A 150 3.75 24.27 -13.71
C TRP A 150 2.49 25.12 -13.65
N LYS A 151 2.51 26.21 -12.88
CA LYS A 151 1.40 27.17 -12.80
C LYS A 151 1.18 27.87 -14.14
N ALA A 152 2.25 28.23 -14.85
CA ALA A 152 2.15 28.84 -16.18
C ALA A 152 1.56 27.89 -17.23
N LEU A 153 1.77 26.57 -17.10
CA LEU A 153 1.10 25.54 -17.93
C LEU A 153 -0.40 25.42 -17.65
N GLY A 154 -0.93 26.13 -16.64
CA GLY A 154 -2.35 26.17 -16.29
C GLY A 154 -2.77 25.18 -15.21
N TYR A 155 -1.83 24.55 -14.52
CA TYR A 155 -2.11 23.58 -13.46
C TYR A 155 -2.10 24.20 -12.07
N SER A 156 -2.81 23.58 -11.13
CA SER A 156 -2.91 24.09 -9.77
C SER A 156 -1.64 23.81 -8.95
N GLU A 157 -1.41 24.62 -7.92
CA GLU A 157 -0.35 24.37 -6.94
C GLU A 157 -0.66 23.15 -6.06
N ALA A 158 -1.93 22.82 -5.83
CA ALA A 158 -2.30 21.59 -5.14
C ALA A 158 -1.81 20.36 -5.92
N ASP A 159 -2.07 20.32 -7.24
CA ASP A 159 -1.62 19.23 -8.11
C ASP A 159 -0.09 19.08 -8.13
N TRP A 160 0.65 20.18 -7.96
CA TRP A 160 2.11 20.14 -7.87
C TRP A 160 2.63 19.26 -6.73
N TYR A 161 1.92 19.29 -5.59
CA TYR A 161 2.28 18.55 -4.39
C TYR A 161 1.60 17.18 -4.30
N SER A 162 0.39 17.03 -4.83
CA SER A 162 -0.38 15.78 -4.71
C SER A 162 -0.13 14.79 -5.85
N LEU A 163 0.10 15.26 -7.08
CA LEU A 163 0.38 14.36 -8.21
C LEU A 163 1.75 13.70 -8.04
N GLY A 164 1.79 12.38 -8.19
CA GLY A 164 3.01 11.60 -7.95
C GLY A 164 3.39 11.46 -6.48
N ALA A 165 2.53 11.89 -5.54
CA ALA A 165 2.65 11.64 -4.09
C ALA A 165 1.36 11.06 -3.50
N TYR A 166 0.52 10.45 -4.35
CA TYR A 166 -0.73 9.84 -3.92
C TYR A 166 -0.47 8.50 -3.20
N ALA A 167 -1.05 8.34 -2.02
CA ALA A 167 -1.15 7.04 -1.35
C ALA A 167 -2.62 6.64 -1.24
N SER A 168 -2.91 5.42 -1.68
CA SER A 168 -4.23 4.83 -1.61
C SER A 168 -4.79 4.81 -0.18
N PRO A 169 -6.04 5.27 0.06
CA PRO A 169 -6.65 5.21 1.39
C PRO A 169 -6.67 3.80 1.97
N ILE A 170 -6.34 3.67 3.25
CA ILE A 170 -6.39 2.39 3.98
C ILE A 170 -7.82 1.84 3.98
N ARG A 171 -7.94 0.54 3.73
CA ARG A 171 -9.18 -0.24 3.72
C ARG A 171 -9.19 -1.34 4.79
N THR A 172 -8.20 -1.36 5.66
CA THR A 172 -8.10 -2.26 6.81
C THR A 172 -8.41 -1.52 8.11
N SER A 173 -8.62 -2.26 9.17
CA SER A 173 -8.81 -1.73 10.51
C SER A 173 -8.08 -2.61 11.54
N ILE A 174 -8.12 -2.22 12.81
CA ILE A 174 -7.62 -3.04 13.91
C ILE A 174 -8.30 -4.40 14.05
N TYR A 175 -9.48 -4.57 13.43
CA TYR A 175 -10.24 -5.82 13.41
C TYR A 175 -9.89 -6.72 12.22
N SER A 176 -9.08 -6.22 11.27
CA SER A 176 -8.71 -6.97 10.07
C SER A 176 -7.78 -8.13 10.41
N SER A 177 -8.14 -9.32 9.96
CA SER A 177 -7.27 -10.50 9.92
C SER A 177 -6.23 -10.38 8.79
N ARG A 178 -5.31 -11.34 8.73
CA ARG A 178 -4.37 -11.48 7.60
C ARG A 178 -5.10 -11.54 6.25
N SER A 179 -6.17 -12.33 6.17
CA SER A 179 -6.95 -12.48 4.94
C SER A 179 -7.62 -11.17 4.55
N ASP A 180 -8.16 -10.41 5.51
CA ASP A 180 -8.78 -9.11 5.24
C ASP A 180 -7.76 -8.12 4.67
N CYS A 181 -6.50 -8.16 5.12
CA CYS A 181 -5.43 -7.32 4.60
C CYS A 181 -5.04 -7.72 3.17
N VAL A 182 -4.94 -9.02 2.88
CA VAL A 182 -4.69 -9.55 1.53
C VAL A 182 -5.80 -9.11 0.56
N GLU A 183 -7.07 -9.23 0.96
CA GLU A 183 -8.18 -8.84 0.10
C GLU A 183 -8.30 -7.32 -0.04
N ALA A 184 -7.95 -6.53 0.99
CA ALA A 184 -7.86 -5.07 0.86
C ALA A 184 -6.84 -4.65 -0.22
N MET A 185 -5.67 -5.31 -0.24
CA MET A 185 -4.63 -5.10 -1.27
C MET A 185 -5.16 -5.49 -2.66
N ILE A 186 -5.72 -6.68 -2.81
CA ILE A 186 -6.16 -7.18 -4.11
C ILE A 186 -7.36 -6.39 -4.65
N ASN A 187 -8.35 -6.06 -3.81
CA ASN A 187 -9.49 -5.25 -4.20
C ASN A 187 -9.06 -3.86 -4.65
N ARG A 188 -8.03 -3.27 -4.01
CA ARG A 188 -7.45 -2.03 -4.51
C ARG A 188 -6.84 -2.19 -5.90
N ALA A 189 -6.11 -3.26 -6.16
CA ALA A 189 -5.55 -3.51 -7.48
C ALA A 189 -6.66 -3.65 -8.56
N TYR A 190 -7.79 -4.25 -8.21
CA TYR A 190 -8.95 -4.36 -9.11
C TYR A 190 -9.61 -3.01 -9.45
N ASP A 191 -9.50 -2.00 -8.59
CA ASP A 191 -10.02 -0.66 -8.92
C ASP A 191 -9.27 -0.03 -10.10
N TYR A 192 -8.04 -0.46 -10.38
CA TYR A 192 -7.26 -0.01 -11.53
C TYR A 192 -7.52 -0.85 -12.78
N LEU A 193 -8.36 -1.90 -12.73
CA LEU A 193 -8.54 -2.82 -13.86
C LEU A 193 -8.97 -2.05 -15.13
N GLY A 194 -8.14 -2.12 -16.17
CA GLY A 194 -8.34 -1.39 -17.42
C GLY A 194 -7.63 -0.03 -17.51
N ASP A 195 -7.08 0.49 -16.42
CA ASP A 195 -6.29 1.72 -16.42
C ASP A 195 -5.05 1.58 -17.29
N ASP A 196 -4.69 2.65 -17.98
CA ASP A 196 -3.53 2.70 -18.87
C ASP A 196 -2.21 2.52 -18.09
N TYR A 197 -1.31 1.73 -18.70
CA TYR A 197 0.06 1.62 -18.26
C TYR A 197 0.81 2.93 -18.50
N MET A 198 1.50 3.44 -17.48
CA MET A 198 2.32 4.64 -17.56
C MET A 198 3.60 4.45 -16.76
N ILE A 199 4.75 4.44 -17.44
CA ILE A 199 6.05 4.24 -16.80
C ILE A 199 6.32 5.29 -15.70
N GLY A 200 6.83 4.83 -14.55
CA GLY A 200 7.13 5.68 -13.39
C GLY A 200 5.89 6.22 -12.67
N ALA A 201 4.69 5.73 -13.00
CA ALA A 201 3.44 6.20 -12.40
C ALA A 201 2.97 5.31 -11.25
N SER A 202 2.60 5.97 -10.15
CA SER A 202 1.90 5.36 -9.01
C SER A 202 0.79 6.29 -8.54
N GLY A 203 -0.24 6.47 -9.38
CA GLY A 203 -1.32 7.42 -9.19
C GLY A 203 -2.57 6.82 -8.54
N ALA A 204 -3.60 7.65 -8.38
CA ALA A 204 -4.95 7.19 -8.11
C ALA A 204 -5.55 6.47 -9.34
N PRO A 205 -6.60 5.65 -9.17
CA PRO A 205 -7.27 5.01 -10.30
C PRO A 205 -7.65 6.01 -11.39
N GLY A 206 -7.39 5.67 -12.64
CA GLY A 206 -7.60 6.48 -13.84
C GLY A 206 -6.51 7.51 -14.17
N LEU A 207 -5.50 7.72 -13.30
CA LEU A 207 -4.43 8.70 -13.56
C LEU A 207 -3.19 8.13 -14.26
N GLY A 208 -3.04 6.82 -14.27
CA GLY A 208 -1.89 6.09 -14.81
C GLY A 208 -1.13 5.33 -13.72
N ILE A 209 -0.68 4.13 -14.08
CA ILE A 209 -0.01 3.22 -13.16
C ILE A 209 0.99 2.35 -13.93
N ASP A 210 2.12 2.00 -13.31
CA ASP A 210 2.95 0.90 -13.79
C ASP A 210 2.92 -0.31 -12.84
N CYS A 211 3.78 -1.29 -13.09
CA CYS A 211 3.84 -2.54 -12.36
C CYS A 211 4.13 -2.35 -10.85
N SER A 212 5.20 -1.64 -10.53
CA SER A 212 5.58 -1.33 -9.16
C SER A 212 4.62 -0.32 -8.53
N GLY A 213 4.12 0.64 -9.30
CA GLY A 213 3.10 1.58 -8.86
C GLY A 213 1.83 0.87 -8.40
N LEU A 214 1.34 -0.12 -9.16
CA LEU A 214 0.17 -0.91 -8.80
C LEU A 214 0.39 -1.64 -7.47
N VAL A 215 1.55 -2.25 -7.27
CA VAL A 215 1.93 -2.92 -6.02
C VAL A 215 1.96 -1.92 -4.85
N MET A 216 2.57 -0.74 -5.02
CA MET A 216 2.59 0.31 -3.98
C MET A 216 1.16 0.72 -3.59
N GLN A 217 0.32 1.05 -4.56
CA GLN A 217 -1.04 1.51 -4.30
C GLN A 217 -1.90 0.43 -3.63
N ALA A 218 -1.75 -0.82 -4.07
CA ALA A 218 -2.41 -1.95 -3.46
C ALA A 218 -1.99 -2.12 -1.99
N LEU A 219 -0.69 -2.05 -1.70
CA LEU A 219 -0.17 -2.18 -0.33
C LEU A 219 -0.56 -1.02 0.58
N TYR A 220 -0.58 0.21 0.07
CA TYR A 220 -1.10 1.36 0.83
C TYR A 220 -2.54 1.15 1.28
N ALA A 221 -3.40 0.59 0.42
CA ALA A 221 -4.77 0.26 0.80
C ALA A 221 -4.87 -0.82 1.88
N ALA A 222 -3.86 -1.69 2.00
CA ALA A 222 -3.77 -2.64 3.11
C ALA A 222 -3.11 -2.05 4.37
N GLY A 223 -2.56 -0.83 4.28
CA GLY A 223 -1.87 -0.13 5.36
C GLY A 223 -0.37 -0.35 5.40
N ILE A 224 0.25 -0.92 4.36
CA ILE A 224 1.70 -1.09 4.27
C ILE A 224 2.32 0.09 3.50
N ASP A 225 3.24 0.80 4.15
CA ASP A 225 4.12 1.77 3.50
C ASP A 225 5.50 1.15 3.29
N MET A 226 5.93 1.06 2.03
CA MET A 226 7.22 0.47 1.64
C MET A 226 8.37 1.48 1.57
N SER A 227 8.19 2.70 2.11
CA SER A 227 9.22 3.74 2.10
C SER A 227 10.62 3.17 2.44
N PRO A 228 11.65 3.51 1.63
CA PRO A 228 11.69 4.57 0.62
C PRO A 228 11.06 4.22 -0.74
N ILE A 229 10.53 3.02 -0.95
CA ILE A 229 9.82 2.63 -2.18
C ILE A 229 8.45 3.32 -2.18
N ASN A 230 8.32 4.43 -2.90
CA ASN A 230 7.11 5.24 -2.90
C ASN A 230 6.93 5.99 -4.23
N PRO A 231 5.71 6.51 -4.53
CA PRO A 231 5.40 7.27 -5.74
C PRO A 231 6.36 8.42 -6.08
N VAL A 232 6.88 9.12 -5.07
CA VAL A 232 7.75 10.30 -5.27
C VAL A 232 9.11 9.86 -5.81
N ARG A 233 9.74 8.89 -5.15
CA ARG A 233 11.03 8.33 -5.58
C ARG A 233 10.89 7.62 -6.92
N HIS A 234 9.80 6.89 -7.11
CA HIS A 234 9.55 6.10 -8.31
C HIS A 234 9.53 6.91 -9.61
N ALA A 235 9.10 8.18 -9.55
CA ALA A 235 9.13 9.09 -10.70
C ALA A 235 10.53 9.66 -10.99
N SER A 236 11.52 9.42 -10.13
CA SER A 236 12.86 9.99 -10.25
C SER A 236 13.80 9.08 -11.07
N PRO A 237 14.78 9.66 -11.80
CA PRO A 237 15.71 8.89 -12.63
C PRO A 237 16.43 7.80 -11.83
N GLY A 238 16.50 6.59 -12.39
CA GLY A 238 17.14 5.42 -11.77
C GLY A 238 16.23 4.59 -10.85
N TYR A 239 14.96 4.99 -10.68
CA TYR A 239 13.96 4.26 -9.91
C TYR A 239 12.76 3.80 -10.74
N GLU A 240 12.94 3.71 -12.06
CA GLU A 240 11.99 3.08 -13.00
C GLU A 240 11.81 1.59 -12.65
N TYR A 241 12.81 0.99 -11.99
CA TYR A 241 12.85 -0.41 -11.57
C TYR A 241 12.54 -0.61 -10.08
N GLU A 242 11.53 0.07 -9.52
CA GLU A 242 11.15 -0.16 -8.12
C GLU A 242 10.75 -1.63 -7.86
N SER A 243 10.35 -2.39 -8.88
CA SER A 243 10.22 -3.86 -8.79
C SER A 243 11.50 -4.56 -8.32
N ALA A 244 12.69 -4.07 -8.69
CA ALA A 244 13.97 -4.58 -8.22
C ALA A 244 14.21 -4.24 -6.74
N ASN A 245 13.81 -3.06 -6.29
CA ASN A 245 13.91 -2.66 -4.87
C ASN A 245 12.88 -3.41 -4.01
N ILE A 246 11.70 -3.71 -4.54
CA ILE A 246 10.71 -4.60 -3.91
C ILE A 246 11.33 -5.98 -3.73
N TRP A 247 11.99 -6.52 -4.76
CA TRP A 247 12.67 -7.80 -4.69
C TRP A 247 13.82 -7.84 -3.67
N THR A 248 14.62 -6.78 -3.55
CA THR A 248 15.78 -6.75 -2.65
C THR A 248 15.44 -6.29 -1.23
N SER A 249 14.19 -5.88 -0.97
CA SER A 249 13.78 -5.41 0.34
C SER A 249 13.82 -6.53 1.39
N SER A 250 14.68 -6.36 2.40
CA SER A 250 14.76 -7.28 3.54
C SER A 250 13.52 -7.27 4.43
N GLN A 251 12.64 -6.27 4.28
CA GLN A 251 11.38 -6.14 5.01
C GLN A 251 10.20 -6.85 4.34
N LEU A 252 10.44 -7.57 3.24
CA LEU A 252 9.49 -8.50 2.65
C LEU A 252 10.01 -9.93 2.78
N LYS A 253 9.12 -10.86 3.13
CA LYS A 253 9.52 -12.27 3.28
C LYS A 253 9.65 -12.92 1.91
N HIS A 254 10.84 -13.40 1.56
CA HIS A 254 11.02 -14.26 0.39
C HIS A 254 10.38 -15.63 0.65
N VAL A 255 9.68 -16.16 -0.37
CA VAL A 255 9.05 -17.48 -0.31
C VAL A 255 9.40 -18.28 -1.56
N SER A 256 9.46 -19.61 -1.42
CA SER A 256 9.71 -20.48 -2.57
C SER A 256 8.54 -20.49 -3.54
N TYR A 257 8.80 -20.89 -4.79
CA TYR A 257 7.76 -21.00 -5.81
C TYR A 257 6.58 -21.87 -5.36
N GLY A 258 6.84 -23.03 -4.74
CA GLY A 258 5.80 -23.95 -4.27
C GLY A 258 4.95 -23.42 -3.10
N GLU A 259 5.46 -22.47 -2.34
CA GLU A 259 4.78 -21.91 -1.16
C GLU A 259 3.99 -20.64 -1.45
N ARG A 260 3.96 -20.19 -2.71
CA ARG A 260 3.26 -18.98 -3.13
C ARG A 260 1.77 -19.06 -2.78
N GLN A 261 1.25 -17.96 -2.25
CA GLN A 261 -0.13 -17.81 -1.82
C GLN A 261 -0.71 -16.54 -2.41
N ARG A 262 -2.03 -16.55 -2.61
CA ARG A 262 -2.77 -15.34 -2.98
C ARG A 262 -2.35 -14.17 -2.08
N GLY A 263 -2.04 -13.03 -2.69
CA GLY A 263 -1.51 -11.85 -2.03
C GLY A 263 0.03 -11.75 -2.01
N ASP A 264 0.75 -12.77 -2.47
CA ASP A 264 2.19 -12.64 -2.71
C ASP A 264 2.46 -11.79 -3.96
N ILE A 265 3.65 -11.18 -4.02
CA ILE A 265 4.11 -10.40 -5.18
C ILE A 265 5.08 -11.28 -5.96
N ILE A 266 4.78 -11.48 -7.24
CA ILE A 266 5.63 -12.20 -8.19
C ILE A 266 6.62 -11.21 -8.80
N ILE A 267 7.90 -11.55 -8.80
CA ILE A 267 8.97 -10.77 -9.43
C ILE A 267 9.44 -11.51 -10.68
N TYR A 268 9.46 -10.80 -11.81
CA TYR A 268 9.88 -11.34 -13.10
C TYR A 268 11.25 -10.81 -13.51
N CYS A 269 11.98 -11.61 -14.30
CA CYS A 269 13.27 -11.23 -14.84
C CYS A 269 13.39 -11.49 -16.35
N ASN A 270 14.33 -10.79 -16.97
CA ASN A 270 14.76 -11.08 -18.34
C ASN A 270 15.68 -12.30 -18.40
N SER A 271 16.23 -12.58 -19.58
CA SER A 271 17.08 -13.76 -19.78
C SER A 271 18.41 -13.72 -19.02
N ALA A 272 18.87 -12.53 -18.65
CA ALA A 272 20.09 -12.30 -17.87
C ALA A 272 19.82 -12.29 -16.35
N GLY A 273 18.58 -12.53 -15.91
CA GLY A 273 18.20 -12.51 -14.49
C GLY A 273 17.97 -11.10 -13.92
N VAL A 274 17.97 -10.06 -14.75
CA VAL A 274 17.66 -8.68 -14.33
C VAL A 274 16.16 -8.55 -14.11
N VAL A 275 15.75 -7.95 -12.98
CA VAL A 275 14.33 -7.70 -12.68
C VAL A 275 13.74 -6.74 -13.69
N ILE A 276 12.56 -7.08 -14.23
CA ILE A 276 11.87 -6.28 -15.24
C ILE A 276 10.41 -5.96 -14.90
N HIS A 277 9.79 -6.71 -13.99
CA HIS A 277 8.36 -6.57 -13.73
C HIS A 277 7.98 -7.13 -12.36
N SER A 278 6.84 -6.68 -11.83
CA SER A 278 6.20 -7.25 -10.65
C SER A 278 4.68 -7.33 -10.83
N ALA A 279 4.05 -8.33 -10.20
CA ALA A 279 2.61 -8.54 -10.26
C ALA A 279 2.06 -9.11 -8.95
N ILE A 280 0.77 -8.90 -8.69
CA ILE A 280 0.10 -9.41 -7.48
C ILE A 280 -0.53 -10.77 -7.78
N TYR A 281 -0.13 -11.81 -7.04
CA TYR A 281 -0.62 -13.17 -7.21
C TYR A 281 -2.05 -13.34 -6.69
N LEU A 282 -2.93 -13.84 -7.55
CA LEU A 282 -4.34 -14.04 -7.23
C LEU A 282 -4.66 -15.46 -6.77
N GLY A 283 -3.68 -16.38 -6.83
CA GLY A 283 -3.92 -17.82 -6.76
C GLY A 283 -4.17 -18.42 -8.14
N ASN A 284 -4.22 -19.75 -8.22
CA ASN A 284 -4.55 -20.49 -9.44
C ASN A 284 -3.71 -20.11 -10.67
N ASN A 285 -2.42 -19.81 -10.49
CA ASN A 285 -1.51 -19.37 -11.56
C ASN A 285 -1.97 -18.09 -12.29
N ARG A 286 -2.72 -17.21 -11.60
CA ARG A 286 -3.15 -15.92 -12.13
C ARG A 286 -2.53 -14.76 -11.35
N VAL A 287 -2.32 -13.65 -12.04
CA VAL A 287 -1.85 -12.39 -11.45
C VAL A 287 -2.74 -11.24 -11.93
N ILE A 288 -2.78 -10.17 -11.15
CA ILE A 288 -3.16 -8.84 -11.61
C ILE A 288 -1.91 -7.99 -11.76
N GLU A 289 -1.74 -7.35 -12.91
CA GLU A 289 -0.53 -6.62 -13.28
C GLU A 289 -0.85 -5.43 -14.20
N ALA A 290 -0.01 -4.41 -14.20
CA ALA A 290 -0.05 -3.32 -15.17
C ALA A 290 0.91 -3.62 -16.31
N TRP A 291 0.43 -4.37 -17.32
CA TRP A 291 1.18 -4.73 -18.52
C TRP A 291 0.27 -5.40 -19.57
N PRO A 292 0.52 -5.28 -20.89
CA PRO A 292 1.57 -4.45 -21.52
C PRO A 292 1.21 -2.98 -21.64
N ASN A 293 -0.07 -2.65 -21.73
CA ASN A 293 -0.53 -1.27 -21.95
C ASN A 293 -1.61 -0.83 -20.96
N LYS A 294 -2.06 -1.73 -20.08
CA LYS A 294 -3.11 -1.47 -19.09
C LYS A 294 -3.05 -2.47 -17.95
N VAL A 295 -3.80 -2.21 -16.89
CA VAL A 295 -4.01 -3.19 -15.82
C VAL A 295 -4.93 -4.30 -16.29
N VAL A 296 -4.47 -5.54 -16.13
CA VAL A 296 -5.19 -6.74 -16.55
C VAL A 296 -5.02 -7.86 -15.54
N VAL A 297 -5.92 -8.85 -15.63
CA VAL A 297 -5.68 -10.16 -15.03
C VAL A 297 -5.16 -11.11 -16.11
N SER A 298 -4.01 -11.71 -15.87
CA SER A 298 -3.32 -12.59 -16.82
C SER A 298 -2.89 -13.91 -16.18
N SER A 299 -2.40 -14.83 -17.01
CA SER A 299 -1.65 -15.99 -16.52
C SER A 299 -0.31 -15.52 -15.96
N MET A 300 0.05 -16.04 -14.77
CA MET A 300 1.29 -15.71 -14.06
C MET A 300 2.54 -15.93 -14.93
N ILE A 301 2.53 -16.95 -15.79
CA ILE A 301 3.59 -17.17 -16.79
C ILE A 301 2.93 -17.11 -18.16
N ASN A 302 3.46 -16.27 -19.04
CA ASN A 302 3.00 -16.09 -20.40
C ASN A 302 4.16 -15.63 -21.31
N ASN A 303 3.90 -15.38 -22.59
CA ASN A 303 4.95 -15.01 -23.56
C ASN A 303 5.66 -13.68 -23.24
N GLN A 304 5.00 -12.77 -22.52
CA GLN A 304 5.58 -11.49 -22.10
C GLN A 304 6.38 -11.63 -20.80
N HIS A 305 5.90 -12.49 -19.89
CA HIS A 305 6.52 -12.77 -18.60
C HIS A 305 6.86 -14.28 -18.45
N PRO A 306 7.83 -14.81 -19.21
CA PRO A 306 8.12 -16.24 -19.22
C PRO A 306 8.94 -16.71 -18.01
N ARG A 307 9.55 -15.80 -17.23
CA ARG A 307 10.52 -16.14 -16.18
C ARG A 307 10.22 -15.43 -14.87
N VAL A 308 9.92 -16.21 -13.83
CA VAL A 308 9.81 -15.74 -12.45
C VAL A 308 11.19 -15.77 -11.82
N LEU A 309 11.68 -14.62 -11.35
CA LEU A 309 12.91 -14.54 -10.56
C LEU A 309 12.69 -15.06 -9.14
N GLY A 310 11.56 -14.65 -8.53
CA GLY A 310 11.24 -14.99 -7.16
C GLY A 310 9.93 -14.38 -6.70
N ILE A 311 9.59 -14.62 -5.43
CA ILE A 311 8.32 -14.24 -4.83
C ILE A 311 8.57 -13.65 -3.45
N VAL A 312 7.88 -12.55 -3.15
CA VAL A 312 7.91 -11.91 -1.84
C VAL A 312 6.51 -11.81 -1.24
N ARG A 313 6.41 -11.99 0.07
CA ARG A 313 5.18 -12.04 0.84
C ARG A 313 5.04 -10.79 1.72
N PRO A 314 4.08 -9.89 1.43
CA PRO A 314 3.86 -8.69 2.23
C PRO A 314 3.13 -8.96 3.56
N PHE A 315 2.35 -10.05 3.63
CA PHE A 315 1.59 -10.43 4.84
C PHE A 315 2.08 -11.79 5.36
N VAL A 316 2.91 -11.77 6.41
CA VAL A 316 3.61 -12.93 6.98
C VAL A 316 2.78 -13.63 8.06
#